data_AF-A0A7K1SZ40-F1
#
_entry.id   AF-A0A7K1SZ40-F1
#
_cell.length_a   1.000
_cell.length_b   1.000
_cell.length_c   1.000
_cell.angle_alpha   90.00
_cell.angle_beta   90.00
_cell.angle_gamma   90.00
#
_symmetry.space_group_name_H-M   'P 1'
#
loop_
_entity.id
_entity.type
_entity.pdbx_description
1 polymer ?
#
loop_
_entity_poly.entity_id
_entity_poly.type
_entity_poly.pdbx_seq_one_letter_code
_entity_poly.pdbx_strand_id
1 'polypeptide(L)' 'MKVGIEKVETESRPTYSLYYNNQECGCMMDNENGIWIYEPNGHEALILSAEEIQHLGKQILEQAG' A
#
# COMPACT_ATOMS: atom_id res chain seq x y z
N MET A 1 -4.89 4.53 15.54
CA MET A 1 -3.86 4.50 14.49
C MET A 1 -4.59 4.55 13.15
N LYS A 2 -4.24 5.48 12.26
CA LYS A 2 -4.95 5.62 10.98
C LYS A 2 -3.98 5.30 9.84
N VAL A 3 -4.14 4.11 9.28
CA VAL A 3 -3.48 3.71 8.03
C VAL A 3 -4.49 3.82 6.89
N GLY A 4 -4.03 4.13 5.68
CA GLY A 4 -4.91 4.27 4.52
C GLY A 4 -4.19 4.04 3.20
N ILE A 5 -4.98 3.86 2.15
CA ILE A 5 -4.52 3.71 0.77
C ILE A 5 -5.11 4.79 -0.13
N GLU A 6 -4.35 5.16 -1.14
CA GLU A 6 -4.83 5.95 -2.27
C GLU A 6 -4.42 5.26 -3.57
N LYS A 7 -5.38 5.01 -4.45
CA LYS A 7 -5.08 4.39 -5.75
C LYS A 7 -4.36 5.41 -6.63
N VAL A 8 -3.20 5.03 -7.13
CA VAL A 8 -2.46 5.78 -8.13
C VAL A 8 -2.96 5.35 -9.50
N GLU A 9 -3.49 6.28 -10.28
CA GLU A 9 -3.86 6.00 -11.67
C GLU A 9 -2.58 5.80 -12.49
N THR A 10 -2.27 4.55 -12.82
CA THR A 10 -1.18 4.19 -13.74
C THR A 10 -1.73 3.41 -14.92
N GLU A 11 -1.10 3.57 -16.09
CA GLU A 11 -1.56 2.95 -17.34
C GLU A 11 -1.28 1.44 -17.41
N SER A 12 -0.42 0.89 -16.54
CA SER A 12 0.05 -0.49 -16.65
C SER A 12 -0.52 -1.42 -15.58
N ARG A 13 -0.53 -1.02 -14.29
CA ARG A 13 -1.02 -1.86 -13.17
C ARG A 13 -1.53 -1.07 -11.96
N PRO A 14 -2.41 -1.67 -11.15
CA PRO A 14 -2.85 -1.06 -9.90
C PRO A 14 -1.65 -0.81 -8.97
N THR A 15 -1.44 0.45 -8.60
CA THR A 15 -0.47 0.88 -7.59
C THR A 15 -1.20 1.71 -6.55
N TYR A 16 -0.83 1.56 -5.28
CA TYR A 16 -1.46 2.26 -4.17
C TYR A 16 -0.41 2.95 -3.32
N SER A 17 -0.56 4.24 -3.08
CA SER A 17 0.21 4.96 -2.06
C SER A 17 -0.32 4.58 -0.68
N LEU A 18 0.59 4.28 0.26
CA LEU A 18 0.25 3.94 1.63
C LEU A 18 0.51 5.15 2.54
N TYR A 19 -0.41 5.38 3.46
CA TYR A 19 -0.31 6.48 4.42
C TYR A 19 -0.39 5.97 5.86
N TYR A 20 0.52 6.46 6.70
CA TYR A 20 0.51 6.31 8.14
C TYR A 20 0.36 7.68 8.80
N ASN A 21 -0.69 7.89 9.61
CA ASN A 21 -0.98 9.20 10.23
C ASN A 21 -0.99 10.36 9.22
N ASN A 22 -1.58 10.14 8.04
CA ASN A 22 -1.64 11.08 6.91
C ASN A 22 -0.27 11.43 6.27
N GLN A 23 0.79 10.70 6.60
CA GLN A 23 2.09 10.81 5.94
C GLN A 23 2.32 9.60 5.04
N GLU A 24 2.76 9.84 3.81
CA GLU A 24 3.09 8.78 2.87
C GLU A 24 4.28 7.96 3.39
N CYS A 25 4.08 6.66 3.57
CA CYS A 25 5.07 5.75 4.16
C CYS A 25 5.61 4.70 3.18
N GLY A 26 5.05 4.62 1.97
CA GLY A 26 5.47 3.67 0.94
C GLY A 26 4.37 3.44 -0.08
N CYS A 27 4.52 2.39 -0.86
CA CYS A 27 3.52 1.97 -1.83
C CYS A 27 3.30 0.46 -1.82
N MET A 28 2.16 0.04 -2.35
CA MET A 28 1.87 -1.33 -2.71
C MET A 28 1.59 -1.44 -4.20
N MET A 29 2.22 -2.42 -4.84
CA MET A 29 2.07 -2.66 -6.27
C MET A 29 1.91 -4.14 -6.58
N ASP A 30 1.07 -4.44 -7.57
CA ASP A 30 0.88 -5.80 -8.06
C ASP A 30 1.94 -6.16 -9.11
N ASN A 31 2.60 -7.30 -8.94
CA ASN A 31 3.60 -7.79 -9.88
C ASN A 31 3.00 -8.72 -10.95
N GLU A 32 3.84 -9.27 -11.84
CA GLU A 32 3.38 -10.11 -12.97
C GLU A 32 2.70 -11.40 -12.55
N ASN A 33 2.93 -11.82 -11.31
CA ASN A 33 2.45 -13.06 -10.75
C ASN A 33 1.23 -12.86 -9.83
N GLY A 34 0.64 -11.65 -9.81
CA GLY A 34 -0.48 -11.33 -8.92
C GLY A 34 -0.07 -11.23 -7.44
N ILE A 35 1.21 -10.97 -7.17
CA ILE A 35 1.74 -10.81 -5.81
C ILE A 35 1.87 -9.32 -5.53
N TRP A 36 1.25 -8.90 -4.44
CA TRP A 36 1.40 -7.55 -3.91
C TRP A 36 2.75 -7.38 -3.22
N ILE A 37 3.53 -6.42 -3.71
CA ILE A 37 4.81 -6.02 -3.14
C ILE A 37 4.60 -4.74 -2.35
N TYR A 38 5.06 -4.74 -1.10
CA TYR A 38 5.18 -3.53 -0.29
C TYR A 38 6.58 -2.96 -0.46
N GLU A 39 6.66 -1.70 -0.88
CA GLU A 39 7.90 -0.94 -0.95
C GLU A 39 7.83 0.23 0.05
N PRO A 40 8.62 0.22 1.13
CA PRO A 40 8.66 1.33 2.08
C PRO A 40 9.31 2.56 1.43
N ASN A 41 8.79 3.74 1.73
CA ASN A 41 9.52 4.97 1.46
C ASN A 41 10.82 4.99 2.29
N GLY A 42 11.87 5.65 1.80
CA GLY A 42 13.21 5.68 2.41
C GLY A 42 13.31 6.27 3.82
N HIS A 43 12.19 6.53 4.49
CA HIS A 43 12.08 6.92 5.88
C HIS A 43 11.80 5.69 6.76
N GLU A 44 12.86 5.11 7.34
CA GLU A 44 12.78 3.93 8.24
C GLU A 44 11.81 4.12 9.43
N ALA A 45 11.55 5.36 9.85
CA ALA A 45 10.64 5.69 10.94
C ALA A 45 9.15 5.43 10.64
N LEU A 46 8.80 5.07 9.39
CA LEU A 46 7.43 4.83 8.95
C LEU A 46 7.20 3.41 8.42
N ILE A 47 8.08 2.47 8.79
CA ILE A 47 7.91 1.07 8.43
C ILE A 47 6.65 0.52 9.11
N LEU A 48 5.69 0.11 8.29
CA LEU A 48 4.47 -0.55 8.74
C LEU A 48 4.78 -1.95 9.29
N SER A 49 4.06 -2.33 10.34
CA SER A 49 4.03 -3.69 10.87
C SER A 49 3.27 -4.64 9.93
N ALA A 50 3.45 -5.95 10.13
CA ALA A 50 2.76 -6.97 9.35
C ALA A 50 1.23 -6.87 9.45
N GLU A 51 0.68 -6.53 10.62
CA GLU A 51 -0.76 -6.35 10.82
C GLU A 51 -1.31 -5.19 9.99
N GLU A 52 -0.57 -4.07 9.95
CA GLU A 52 -0.94 -2.89 9.17
C GLU A 52 -0.89 -3.18 7.66
N ILE A 53 0.14 -3.89 7.19
CA ILE A 53 0.25 -4.29 5.79
C ILE A 53 -0.91 -5.21 5.40
N GLN A 54 -1.27 -6.18 6.24
CA GLN A 54 -2.41 -7.07 5.99
C GLN A 54 -3.74 -6.30 5.95
N HIS A 55 -3.92 -5.34 6.85
CA HIS A 55 -5.10 -4.49 6.88
C HIS A 55 -5.24 -3.66 5.58
N LEU A 56 -4.13 -3.07 5.10
CA LEU A 56 -4.10 -2.31 3.85
C LEU A 56 -4.35 -3.21 2.63
N GLY A 57 -3.79 -4.42 2.61
CA GLY A 57 -4.08 -5.42 1.58
C GLY A 57 -5.57 -5.76 1.48
N LYS A 58 -6.28 -5.86 2.62
CA LYS A 58 -7.74 -6.07 2.64
C LYS A 58 -8.50 -4.90 2.03
N GLN A 59 -8.12 -3.66 2.37
CA GLN A 59 -8.73 -2.45 1.78
C GLN A 59 -8.55 -2.40 0.26
N ILE A 60 -7.37 -2.80 -0.25
CA ILE A 60 -7.10 -2.87 -1.69
C ILE A 60 -8.05 -3.86 -2.37
N LEU A 61 -8.21 -5.06 -1.81
CA LEU A 61 -9.10 -6.09 -2.36
C LEU A 61 -10.57 -5.64 -2.36
N GLU A 62 -11.00 -4.91 -1.32
CA GLU A 62 -12.36 -4.36 -1.22
C GLU A 62 -12.63 -3.24 -2.24
N GLN A 63 -11.60 -2.48 -2.67
CA GLN A 63 -11.75 -1.48 -3.74
C GLN A 63 -11.69 -2.07 -5.15
N ALA A 64 -11.14 -3.27 -5.31
CA ALA A 64 -10.97 -3.92 -6.60
C ALA A 64 -12.16 -4.79 -7.03
N GLY A 65 -13.02 -5.19 -6.09
CA GLY A 65 -14.26 -5.94 -6.33
C GLY A 65 -15.48 -5.04 -6.52
#